data_AF-A0A2G1X5R4-F1
#
_entry.id   AF-A0A2G1X5R4-F1
#
_cell.length_a   1.000
_cell.length_b   1.000
_cell.length_c   1.000
_cell.angle_alpha   90.00
_cell.angle_beta   90.00
_cell.angle_gamma   90.00
#
_symmetry.space_group_name_H-M   'P 1'
#
loop_
_entity.id
_entity.type
_entity.pdbx_description
1 polymer ?
#
loop_
_entity_poly.entity_id
_entity_poly.type
_entity_poly.pdbx_seq_one_letter_code
_entity_poly.pdbx_strand_id
1 'polypeptide(L)'
;AAVYPCGQGYLDVADHMAALATEAHRYTPFIEKYTSDEFRETVGWMRGLVDRYGEAYPGERDAMREAFLRSARLEHAFWEMCYTEEEWSV
;
A
#
# COMPACT_ATOMS: atom_id res chain seq x y z
N ALA A 1 0.65 -11.84 -3.06
CA ALA A 1 0.99 -10.69 -3.92
C ALA A 1 -0.08 -9.59 -3.89
N ALA A 2 -1.37 -9.89 -4.15
CA ALA A 2 -2.44 -8.88 -4.20
C ALA A 2 -2.62 -8.01 -2.95
N VAL A 3 -2.29 -8.49 -1.74
CA VAL A 3 -2.46 -7.69 -0.51
C VAL A 3 -1.28 -6.74 -0.27
N TYR A 4 -0.11 -7.06 -0.79
CA TYR A 4 1.12 -6.34 -0.51
C TYR A 4 1.12 -4.86 -0.98
N PRO A 5 0.56 -4.50 -2.16
CA PRO A 5 0.43 -3.10 -2.58
C PRO A 5 -0.30 -2.21 -1.56
N CYS A 6 -1.28 -2.74 -0.83
CA CYS A 6 -2.01 -1.98 0.19
C CYS A 6 -1.06 -1.56 1.32
N GLY A 7 -0.36 -2.52 1.93
CA GLY A 7 0.58 -2.24 3.01
C GLY A 7 1.73 -1.32 2.57
N GLN A 8 2.41 -1.68 1.47
CA GLN A 8 3.54 -0.89 0.98
C GLN A 8 3.12 0.49 0.49
N GLY A 9 1.99 0.61 -0.23
CA GLY A 9 1.53 1.88 -0.76
C GLY A 9 1.16 2.89 0.32
N TYR A 10 0.49 2.44 1.39
CA TYR A 10 0.19 3.31 2.54
C TYR A 10 1.46 3.77 3.26
N LEU A 11 2.45 2.88 3.41
CA LEU A 11 3.75 3.23 3.99
C LEU A 11 4.47 4.28 3.13
N ASP A 12 4.56 4.07 1.82
CA ASP A 12 5.25 4.99 0.89
C ASP A 12 4.60 6.39 0.89
N VAL A 13 3.27 6.45 0.86
CA VAL A 13 2.52 7.72 0.93
C VAL A 13 2.74 8.40 2.27
N ALA A 14 2.63 7.67 3.38
CA ALA A 14 2.81 8.24 4.71
C ALA A 14 4.25 8.73 4.95
N ASP A 15 5.25 8.01 4.45
CA ASP A 15 6.66 8.42 4.49
C ASP A 15 6.89 9.70 3.69
N HIS A 16 6.27 9.81 2.51
CA HIS A 16 6.32 11.04 1.73
C HIS A 16 5.63 12.22 2.46
N MET A 17 4.46 11.98 3.05
CA MET A 17 3.76 12.97 3.85
C MET A 17 4.58 13.42 5.07
N ALA A 18 5.27 12.51 5.75
CA ALA A 18 6.14 12.81 6.88
C ALA A 18 7.29 13.75 6.47
N ALA A 19 7.88 13.55 5.28
CA ALA A 19 8.93 14.42 4.76
C ALA A 19 8.44 15.83 4.41
N LEU A 20 7.15 15.99 4.10
CA LEU A 20 6.52 17.29 3.79
C LEU A 20 5.97 18.00 5.03
N ALA A 21 5.68 17.26 6.11
CA ALA A 21 5.08 17.81 7.32
C ALA A 21 6.06 18.73 8.05
N THR A 22 5.69 20.01 8.17
CA THR A 22 6.48 21.04 8.88
C THR A 22 5.87 21.42 10.24
N GLU A 23 4.61 21.06 10.46
CA GLU A 23 3.86 21.32 11.69
C GLU A 23 2.76 20.26 11.90
N ALA A 24 2.13 20.28 13.07
CA ALA A 24 1.01 19.40 13.36
C ALA A 24 -0.21 19.77 12.50
N HIS A 25 -0.82 18.77 11.86
CA HIS A 25 -1.98 18.91 10.99
C HIS A 25 -3.06 17.90 11.38
N ARG A 26 -4.30 18.11 10.93
CA ARG A 26 -5.40 17.14 11.18
C ARG A 26 -5.11 15.73 10.65
N TYR A 27 -4.13 15.59 9.75
CA TYR A 27 -3.68 14.32 9.16
C TYR A 27 -2.42 13.74 9.82
N THR A 28 -1.82 14.40 10.82
CA THR A 28 -0.69 13.84 11.58
C THR A 28 -0.97 12.43 12.11
N PRO A 29 -2.17 12.10 12.64
CA PRO A 29 -2.46 10.72 13.07
C PRO A 29 -2.39 9.67 11.95
N PHE A 30 -2.68 10.07 10.69
CA PHE A 30 -2.53 9.17 9.54
C PHE A 30 -1.06 8.85 9.30
N ILE A 31 -0.22 9.88 9.31
CA ILE A 31 1.24 9.74 9.15
C ILE A 31 1.77 8.85 10.26
N GLU A 32 1.53 9.20 11.53
CA GLU A 32 2.02 8.45 12.70
C GLU A 32 1.63 6.97 12.66
N LYS A 33 0.39 6.65 12.29
CA LYS A 33 -0.08 5.27 12.16
C LYS A 33 0.72 4.51 11.10
N TYR A 34 0.78 5.04 9.88
CA TYR A 34 1.34 4.32 8.74
C TYR A 34 2.86 4.40 8.65
N THR A 35 3.51 5.27 9.43
CA THR A 35 4.97 5.29 9.62
C THR A 35 5.41 4.62 10.92
N SER A 36 4.48 4.09 11.73
CA SER A 36 4.79 3.41 12.99
C SER A 36 5.67 2.18 12.78
N ASP A 37 6.48 1.86 13.78
CA ASP A 37 7.35 0.67 13.75
C ASP A 37 6.54 -0.62 13.54
N GLU A 38 5.38 -0.75 14.22
CA GLU A 38 4.46 -1.89 14.06
C GLU A 38 3.97 -2.04 12.61
N PHE A 39 3.64 -0.92 11.95
CA PHE A 39 3.21 -0.96 10.56
C PHE A 39 4.37 -1.31 9.61
N ARG A 40 5.56 -0.75 9.84
CA ARG A 40 6.78 -1.08 9.07
C ARG A 40 7.16 -2.55 9.21
N GLU A 41 7.10 -3.11 10.41
CA GLU A 41 7.32 -4.53 10.66
C GLU A 41 6.33 -5.40 9.89
N THR A 42 5.06 -5.01 9.90
CA THR A 42 4.00 -5.70 9.15
C THR A 42 4.26 -5.68 7.64
N VAL A 43 4.60 -4.51 7.07
CA VAL A 43 4.93 -4.39 5.64
C VAL A 43 6.19 -5.19 5.30
N GLY A 44 7.22 -5.13 6.14
CA GLY A 44 8.44 -5.92 5.99
C GLY A 44 8.17 -7.43 5.99
N TRP A 45 7.31 -7.91 6.89
CA TRP A 45 6.85 -9.30 6.91
C TRP A 45 6.10 -9.68 5.63
N MET A 46 5.19 -8.83 5.15
CA MET A 46 4.46 -9.07 3.90
C MET A 46 5.42 -9.17 2.70
N ARG A 47 6.41 -8.29 2.63
CA ARG A 47 7.46 -8.33 1.59
C ARG A 47 8.20 -9.67 1.62
N GLY A 48 8.69 -10.07 2.79
CA GLY A 48 9.39 -11.33 2.97
C GLY A 48 8.53 -12.55 2.61
N LEU A 49 7.22 -12.49 2.85
CA LEU A 49 6.29 -13.54 2.45
C LEU A 49 6.16 -13.62 0.92
N VAL A 50 5.98 -12.48 0.24
CA VAL A 50 5.90 -12.41 -1.22
C VAL A 50 7.20 -12.90 -1.86
N ASP A 51 8.35 -12.45 -1.36
CA ASP A 51 9.67 -12.86 -1.86
C ASP A 51 9.85 -14.38 -1.75
N ARG A 52 9.56 -14.96 -0.58
CA ARG A 52 9.67 -16.40 -0.33
C ARG A 52 8.81 -17.23 -1.28
N TYR A 53 7.56 -16.84 -1.49
CA TYR A 53 6.67 -17.56 -2.42
C TYR A 53 7.09 -17.37 -3.87
N GLY A 54 7.59 -16.18 -4.24
CA GLY A 54 8.14 -15.93 -5.57
C GLY A 54 9.38 -16.79 -5.86
N GLU A 55 10.20 -17.09 -4.86
CA GLU A 55 11.33 -18.00 -4.97
C GLU A 55 10.91 -19.47 -5.02
N ALA A 56 10.01 -19.89 -4.13
CA ALA A 56 9.57 -21.29 -4.02
C ALA A 56 8.73 -21.76 -5.22
N TYR A 57 8.01 -20.85 -5.89
CA TYR A 57 7.09 -21.15 -6.99
C TYR A 57 7.38 -20.28 -8.21
N PRO A 58 8.49 -20.49 -8.93
CA PRO A 58 8.89 -19.63 -10.04
C PRO A 58 7.86 -19.57 -11.18
N GLY A 59 7.08 -20.64 -11.38
CA GLY A 59 5.99 -20.68 -12.38
C GLY A 59 4.81 -19.76 -12.05
N GLU A 60 4.67 -19.33 -10.79
CA GLU A 60 3.58 -18.46 -10.33
C GLU A 60 3.96 -16.97 -10.36
N ARG A 61 5.21 -16.62 -10.69
CA ARG A 61 5.71 -15.23 -10.62
C ARG A 61 4.91 -14.28 -11.48
N ASP A 62 4.50 -14.69 -12.67
CA ASP A 62 3.71 -13.85 -13.57
C ASP A 62 2.31 -13.61 -13.00
N ALA A 63 1.66 -14.65 -12.46
CA ALA A 63 0.36 -14.51 -11.80
C ALA A 63 0.45 -13.62 -10.54
N MET A 64 1.51 -13.77 -9.75
CA MET A 64 1.79 -12.91 -8.60
C MET A 64 2.00 -11.45 -9.03
N ARG A 65 2.75 -11.21 -10.11
CA ARG A 65 2.97 -9.87 -10.66
C ARG A 65 1.65 -9.24 -11.13
N GLU A 66 0.84 -9.97 -11.87
CA GLU A 66 -0.47 -9.47 -12.33
C GLU A 66 -1.39 -9.14 -11.16
N ALA A 67 -1.41 -10.00 -10.13
CA ALA A 67 -2.18 -9.75 -8.92
C ALA A 67 -1.70 -8.49 -8.16
N PHE A 68 -0.38 -8.29 -8.07
CA PHE A 68 0.19 -7.06 -7.50
C PHE A 68 -0.20 -5.82 -8.30
N LEU A 69 0.00 -5.84 -9.63
CA LEU A 69 -0.31 -4.71 -10.51
C LEU A 69 -1.80 -4.36 -10.51
N ARG A 70 -2.68 -5.37 -10.47
CA ARG A 70 -4.12 -5.14 -10.37
C ARG A 70 -4.49 -4.46 -9.05
N SER A 71 -3.98 -4.94 -7.92
CA SER A 71 -4.24 -4.30 -6.64
C SER A 71 -3.68 -2.87 -6.60
N ALA A 72 -2.46 -2.62 -7.10
CA ALA A 72 -1.91 -1.27 -7.16
C ALA A 72 -2.78 -0.29 -7.98
N ARG A 73 -3.38 -0.74 -9.09
CA ARG A 73 -4.35 0.06 -9.86
C ARG A 73 -5.62 0.34 -9.07
N LEU A 74 -6.10 -0.64 -8.29
CA LEU A 74 -7.27 -0.48 -7.44
C LEU A 74 -7.00 0.48 -6.28
N GLU A 75 -5.81 0.46 -5.67
CA GLU A 75 -5.39 1.44 -4.65
C GLU A 75 -5.35 2.86 -5.23
N HIS A 76 -4.81 3.02 -6.45
CA HIS A 76 -4.85 4.32 -7.12
C HIS A 76 -6.30 4.78 -7.37
N ALA A 77 -7.15 3.89 -7.87
CA ALA A 77 -8.57 4.20 -8.07
C ALA A 77 -9.28 4.51 -6.75
N PHE A 78 -8.90 3.87 -5.65
CA PHE A 78 -9.43 4.15 -4.31
C PHE A 78 -9.14 5.60 -3.87
N TRP A 79 -7.94 6.10 -4.13
CA TRP A 79 -7.65 7.50 -3.81
C TRP A 79 -8.44 8.48 -4.70
N GLU A 80 -8.54 8.17 -5.99
CA GLU A 80 -9.31 8.98 -6.95
C GLU A 80 -10.79 9.01 -6.61
N MET A 81 -11.38 7.86 -6.26
CA MET A 81 -12.81 7.75 -5.93
C MET A 81 -13.15 8.53 -4.66
N CYS A 82 -12.24 8.56 -3.66
CA CYS A 82 -12.41 9.38 -2.47
C CYS A 82 -12.29 10.87 -2.77
N TYR A 83 -11.44 11.25 -3.73
CA TYR A 83 -11.23 12.65 -4.10
C TYR A 83 -12.36 13.22 -4.96
N THR A 84 -12.90 12.40 -5.87
CA THR A 84 -13.99 12.76 -6.77
C THR A 84 -15.37 12.49 -6.20
N GLU A 85 -15.45 11.90 -4.99
CA GLU A 85 -16.68 11.46 -4.34
C GLU A 85 -17.51 10.56 -5.26
N GLU A 86 -16.86 9.55 -5.86
CA GLU A 86 -17.47 8.66 -6.84
C GLU A 86 -18.71 7.96 -6.26
N GLU A 87 -19.81 8.02 -7.02
CA GLU A 87 -21.05 7.33 -6.71
C GLU A 87 -21.35 6.25 -7.75
N TRP A 88 -22.18 5.29 -7.36
CA TRP A 88 -22.70 4.29 -8.29
C TRP A 88 -23.62 4.97 -9.32
N SER A 89 -23.33 4.79 -10.60
CA SER A 89 -24.26 5.12 -11.67
C SER A 89 -25.39 4.08 -11.68
N VAL A 90 -26.44 4.33 -10.89
CA VAL A 90 -27.68 3.54 -10.92
C VAL A 90 -28.53 3.89 -12.14
#